data_AF-A0A7S3BFM1-F1
#
_entry.id   AF-A0A7S3BFM1-F1
#
_cell.length_a   1.000
_cell.length_b   1.000
_cell.length_c   1.000
_cell.angle_alpha   90.00
_cell.angle_beta   90.00
_cell.angle_gamma   90.00
#
_symmetry.space_group_name_H-M   'P 1'
#
loop_
_entity.id
_entity.type
_entity.pdbx_description
1 polymer ?
#
loop_
_entity_poly.entity_id
_entity_poly.type
_entity_poly.pdbx_seq_one_letter_code
_entity_poly.pdbx_strand_id
1 'polypeptide(L)'
;RVCEGLREDYATRRALLIKRLDVLIASFAWCERAKPRREEMLSAVAQARGALPSPPAVSVEDALAARADLLGLQCASSLVGGGDSSVKKVRIGRVPDRGGRANESYFQRESFGQQQQIKQADEARRAGAAGGGKGGGKGGGGKGGGSG
;
A
#
# COMPACT_ATOMS: atom_id res chain seq x y z
N ARG A 1 -20.64 26.66 -13.04
CA ARG A 1 -19.54 26.47 -12.07
C ARG A 1 -19.81 25.30 -11.12
N VAL A 2 -20.87 25.30 -10.29
CA VAL A 2 -21.11 24.20 -9.33
C VAL A 2 -21.36 22.85 -10.00
N CYS A 3 -22.22 22.79 -11.03
CA CYS A 3 -22.50 21.54 -11.75
C CYS A 3 -21.26 20.95 -12.44
N GLU A 4 -20.35 21.81 -12.89
CA GLU A 4 -19.12 21.42 -13.58
C GLU A 4 -18.12 20.79 -12.60
N GLY A 5 -17.87 21.45 -11.46
CA GLY A 5 -17.00 20.90 -10.42
C GLY A 5 -17.54 19.57 -9.84
N LEU A 6 -18.86 19.43 -9.71
CA LEU A 6 -19.47 18.15 -9.31
C LEU A 6 -19.18 17.04 -10.34
N ARG A 7 -19.36 17.33 -11.64
CA ARG A 7 -19.08 16.34 -12.70
C ARG A 7 -17.62 15.91 -12.71
N GLU A 8 -16.69 16.84 -12.50
CA GLU A 8 -15.25 16.55 -12.40
C GLU A 8 -14.92 15.66 -11.19
N ASP A 9 -15.48 15.97 -10.01
CA ASP A 9 -15.27 15.16 -8.80
C ASP A 9 -15.84 13.74 -8.98
N TYR A 10 -17.07 13.60 -9.49
CA TYR A 10 -17.67 12.29 -9.77
C TYR A 10 -16.90 11.50 -10.82
N ALA A 11 -16.40 12.15 -11.87
CA ALA A 11 -15.55 11.51 -12.88
C ALA A 11 -14.24 11.00 -12.25
N THR A 12 -13.61 11.81 -11.40
CA THR A 12 -12.36 11.46 -10.69
C THR A 12 -12.58 10.31 -9.73
N ARG A 13 -13.64 10.36 -8.90
CA ARG A 13 -14.00 9.28 -7.98
C ARG A 13 -14.30 7.98 -8.71
N ARG A 14 -15.03 8.04 -9.84
CA ARG A 14 -15.31 6.86 -10.66
C ARG A 14 -14.01 6.24 -11.19
N ALA A 15 -13.10 7.04 -11.72
CA ALA A 15 -11.80 6.57 -12.19
C ALA A 15 -11.00 5.91 -11.06
N LEU A 16 -10.98 6.52 -9.86
CA LEU A 16 -10.32 5.98 -8.68
C LEU A 16 -10.91 4.63 -8.26
N LEU A 17 -12.23 4.51 -8.19
CA LEU A 17 -12.89 3.26 -7.78
C LEU A 17 -12.63 2.12 -8.76
N ILE A 18 -12.63 2.41 -10.07
CA ILE A 18 -12.28 1.43 -11.10
C ILE A 18 -10.83 0.98 -10.95
N LYS A 19 -9.89 1.92 -10.75
CA LYS A 19 -8.48 1.57 -10.52
C LYS A 19 -8.27 0.78 -9.22
N ARG A 20 -9.00 1.12 -8.16
CA ARG A 20 -8.98 0.35 -6.92
C ARG A 20 -9.42 -1.09 -7.14
N LEU A 21 -10.48 -1.30 -7.92
CA LEU A 21 -10.93 -2.64 -8.30
C LEU A 21 -9.82 -3.40 -9.04
N ASP A 22 -9.17 -2.76 -10.01
CA ASP A 22 -8.08 -3.39 -10.78
C ASP A 22 -6.93 -3.86 -9.88
N VAL A 23 -6.48 -3.00 -8.96
CA VAL A 23 -5.40 -3.32 -8.02
C VAL A 23 -5.80 -4.43 -7.07
N LEU A 24 -7.04 -4.44 -6.58
CA LEU A 24 -7.56 -5.53 -5.75
C LEU A 24 -7.53 -6.86 -6.50
N ILE A 25 -7.92 -6.89 -7.77
CA ILE A 25 -7.90 -8.12 -8.57
C ILE A 25 -6.47 -8.56 -8.87
N ALA A 26 -5.57 -7.61 -9.12
CA ALA A 26 -4.15 -7.90 -9.28
C ALA A 26 -3.56 -8.56 -8.01
N SER A 27 -4.03 -8.18 -6.81
CA SER A 27 -3.57 -8.80 -5.56
C SER A 27 -3.92 -10.31 -5.49
N PHE A 28 -5.04 -10.73 -6.08
CA PHE A 28 -5.41 -12.15 -6.12
C PHE A 28 -4.50 -12.98 -7.02
N ALA A 29 -3.81 -12.38 -8.00
CA ALA A 29 -2.86 -13.09 -8.84
C ALA A 29 -1.66 -13.67 -8.06
N TRP A 30 -1.41 -13.17 -6.84
CA TRP A 30 -0.37 -13.65 -5.94
C TRP A 30 -0.82 -14.83 -5.07
N CYS A 31 -2.11 -15.21 -5.09
CA CYS A 31 -2.63 -16.34 -4.32
C CYS A 31 -2.48 -17.65 -5.10
N GLU A 32 -1.78 -18.64 -4.53
CA GLU A 32 -1.61 -19.98 -5.15
C GLU A 32 -2.93 -20.64 -5.55
N ARG A 33 -3.98 -20.43 -4.75
CA ARG A 33 -5.32 -20.97 -5.00
C ARG A 33 -6.02 -20.32 -6.19
N ALA A 34 -5.68 -19.07 -6.52
CA ALA A 34 -6.33 -18.28 -7.57
C ALA A 34 -5.57 -18.35 -8.91
N LYS A 35 -4.28 -18.69 -8.89
CA LYS A 35 -3.46 -18.88 -10.11
C LYS A 35 -4.12 -19.73 -11.21
N PRO A 36 -4.71 -20.93 -10.93
CA PRO A 36 -5.26 -21.76 -11.99
C PRO A 36 -6.52 -21.17 -12.65
N ARG A 37 -7.19 -20.19 -12.02
CA ARG A 37 -8.40 -19.54 -12.54
C ARG A 37 -8.18 -18.06 -12.87
N ARG A 38 -6.91 -17.65 -13.01
CA ARG A 38 -6.55 -16.24 -13.19
C ARG A 38 -7.20 -15.63 -14.43
N GLU A 39 -7.13 -16.32 -15.57
CA GLU A 39 -7.68 -15.84 -16.84
C GLU A 39 -9.20 -15.73 -16.79
N GLU A 40 -9.87 -16.73 -16.23
CA GLU A 40 -11.33 -16.72 -16.00
C GLU A 40 -11.74 -15.51 -15.16
N MET A 41 -11.04 -15.27 -14.04
CA MET A 41 -11.27 -14.12 -13.17
C MET A 41 -11.06 -12.80 -13.89
N LEU A 42 -9.96 -12.64 -14.63
CA LEU A 42 -9.68 -11.40 -15.38
C LEU A 42 -10.70 -11.16 -16.49
N SER A 43 -11.13 -12.22 -17.18
CA SER A 43 -12.16 -12.17 -18.21
C SER A 43 -13.52 -11.73 -17.64
N ALA A 44 -13.94 -12.34 -16.53
CA ALA A 44 -15.18 -11.98 -15.84
C ALA A 44 -15.18 -10.51 -15.39
N VAL A 45 -14.04 -10.02 -14.87
CA VAL A 45 -13.88 -8.61 -14.49
C VAL A 45 -13.93 -7.71 -15.72
N ALA A 46 -13.23 -8.05 -16.79
CA ALA A 46 -13.21 -7.26 -18.01
C ALA A 46 -14.62 -7.13 -18.61
N GLN A 47 -15.38 -8.24 -18.63
CA GLN A 47 -16.78 -8.25 -19.04
C GLN A 47 -17.64 -7.35 -18.14
N ALA A 48 -17.52 -7.49 -16.82
CA ALA A 48 -18.26 -6.66 -15.86
C ALA A 48 -17.91 -5.17 -16.02
N ARG A 49 -16.64 -4.84 -16.30
CA ARG A 49 -16.19 -3.48 -16.57
C ARG A 49 -16.75 -2.92 -17.88
N GLY A 50 -16.80 -3.73 -18.93
CA GLY A 50 -17.38 -3.35 -20.21
C GLY A 50 -18.89 -3.06 -20.11
N ALA A 51 -19.58 -3.73 -19.17
CA ALA A 51 -20.99 -3.52 -18.88
C ALA A 51 -21.27 -2.30 -17.98
N LEU A 52 -20.24 -1.62 -17.44
CA LEU A 52 -20.47 -0.45 -16.59
C LEU A 52 -21.08 0.69 -17.41
N PRO A 53 -22.18 1.30 -16.94
CA PRO A 53 -22.78 2.42 -17.64
C PRO A 53 -21.83 3.60 -17.73
N SER A 54 -22.07 4.44 -18.74
CA SER A 54 -21.43 5.76 -18.86
C SER A 54 -21.54 6.52 -17.53
N PRO A 55 -20.55 7.34 -17.15
CA PRO A 55 -20.67 8.21 -15.98
C PRO A 55 -22.04 8.93 -16.00
N PRO A 56 -22.81 8.87 -14.90
CA PRO A 56 -24.11 9.52 -14.85
C PRO A 56 -23.92 11.02 -15.02
N ALA A 57 -24.81 11.63 -15.80
CA ALA A 57 -24.86 13.08 -15.92
C ALA A 57 -25.44 13.65 -14.63
N VAL A 58 -24.59 13.92 -13.65
CA VAL A 58 -25.04 14.47 -12.36
C VAL A 58 -25.39 15.95 -12.54
N SER A 59 -26.62 16.29 -12.19
CA SER A 59 -27.10 17.67 -12.10
C SER A 59 -27.19 18.14 -10.63
N VAL A 60 -27.41 19.44 -10.42
CA VAL A 60 -27.62 19.97 -9.07
C VAL A 60 -28.99 19.51 -8.54
N GLU A 61 -29.98 19.33 -9.41
CA GLU A 61 -31.28 18.80 -9.03
C GLU A 61 -31.15 17.36 -8.52
N ASP A 62 -30.32 16.51 -9.14
CA ASP A 62 -30.05 15.15 -8.66
C ASP A 62 -29.41 15.15 -7.27
N ALA A 63 -28.48 16.07 -7.02
CA ALA A 63 -27.83 16.21 -5.72
C ALA A 63 -28.81 16.67 -4.63
N LEU A 64 -29.77 17.53 -4.96
CA LEU A 64 -30.81 18.00 -4.04
C LEU A 64 -31.95 16.99 -3.87
N ALA A 65 -32.25 16.20 -4.92
CA ALA A 65 -33.24 15.13 -4.90
C ALA A 65 -32.74 13.87 -4.19
N ALA A 66 -31.43 13.74 -3.98
CA ALA A 66 -30.85 12.66 -3.19
C ALA A 66 -31.48 12.66 -1.79
N ARG A 67 -32.28 11.63 -1.50
CA ARG A 67 -32.96 11.48 -0.21
C ARG A 67 -31.93 11.51 0.92
N ALA A 68 -32.27 12.26 1.98
CA ALA A 68 -31.47 12.37 3.20
C ALA A 68 -31.12 11.01 3.84
N ASP A 69 -31.85 9.96 3.52
CA ASP A 69 -31.55 8.58 3.96
C ASP A 69 -30.18 8.07 3.47
N LEU A 70 -29.65 8.60 2.36
CA LEU A 70 -28.29 8.28 1.89
C LEU A 70 -27.19 9.01 2.70
N LEU A 71 -27.54 10.06 3.44
CA LEU A 71 -26.64 10.76 4.36
C LEU A 71 -26.51 10.03 5.70
N GLY A 72 -27.34 9.01 5.93
CA GLY A 72 -27.18 8.09 7.04
C GLY A 72 -25.93 7.21 6.83
N LEU A 73 -24.76 7.75 7.19
CA LEU A 73 -23.54 6.94 7.33
C LEU A 73 -23.76 5.96 8.49
N GLN A 74 -24.39 4.82 8.21
CA GLN A 74 -24.39 3.72 9.16
C GLN A 74 -22.94 3.28 9.33
N CYS A 75 -22.45 3.43 10.56
CA CYS A 75 -21.11 3.00 10.92
C CYS A 75 -21.03 1.51 10.59
N ALA A 76 -20.14 1.08 9.69
CA ALA A 76 -20.05 -0.33 9.30
C ALA A 76 -19.82 -1.27 10.51
N SER A 77 -19.28 -0.73 11.62
CA SER A 77 -19.13 -1.37 12.92
C SER A 77 -20.46 -1.67 13.63
N SER A 78 -21.52 -0.89 13.43
CA SER A 78 -22.84 -1.17 14.01
C SER A 78 -23.53 -2.38 13.36
N LEU A 79 -23.15 -2.70 12.11
CA LEU A 79 -23.56 -3.92 11.40
C LEU A 79 -22.72 -5.15 11.79
N VAL A 80 -21.71 -4.99 12.67
CA VAL A 80 -20.85 -6.10 13.15
C VAL A 80 -21.46 -6.78 14.39
N GLY A 81 -22.71 -6.46 14.73
CA GLY A 81 -23.53 -7.26 15.64
C GLY A 81 -24.07 -8.51 14.96
N GLY A 82 -23.24 -9.55 14.81
CA GLY A 82 -23.74 -10.93 14.70
C GLY A 82 -24.36 -11.37 13.36
N GLY A 83 -23.75 -11.05 12.22
CA GLY A 83 -24.15 -11.66 10.94
C GLY A 83 -23.43 -12.98 10.69
N ASP A 84 -24.17 -14.10 10.70
CA ASP A 84 -23.76 -15.44 10.24
C ASP A 84 -23.50 -15.46 8.72
N SER A 85 -22.55 -14.65 8.23
CA SER A 85 -22.18 -14.70 6.83
C SER A 85 -21.27 -15.90 6.56
N SER A 86 -21.49 -16.58 5.44
CA SER A 86 -20.64 -17.71 4.98
C SER A 86 -19.15 -17.31 4.86
N VAL A 87 -18.84 -16.01 4.82
CA VAL A 87 -17.47 -15.49 4.76
C VAL A 87 -16.86 -15.27 6.15
N LYS A 88 -17.67 -15.01 7.19
CA LYS A 88 -17.22 -14.73 8.57
C LYS A 88 -17.34 -15.95 9.48
N LYS A 89 -16.87 -17.11 9.01
CA LYS A 89 -16.98 -18.39 9.76
C LYS A 89 -16.09 -18.45 11.00
N VAL A 90 -14.96 -17.76 10.99
CA VAL A 90 -13.94 -17.88 12.04
C VAL A 90 -13.98 -16.67 12.95
N ARG A 91 -14.51 -16.87 14.16
CA ARG A 91 -14.38 -15.92 15.26
C ARG A 91 -13.04 -16.19 15.96
N ILE A 92 -12.06 -15.34 15.72
CA ILE A 92 -10.79 -15.42 16.44
C ILE A 92 -11.09 -15.09 17.91
N GLY A 93 -10.70 -15.98 18.82
CA GLY A 93 -10.91 -15.81 20.26
C GLY A 93 -10.13 -14.63 20.82
N ARG A 94 -10.03 -14.55 22.16
CA ARG A 94 -9.25 -13.50 22.83
C ARG A 94 -7.78 -13.58 22.38
N VAL A 95 -7.37 -12.66 21.51
CA VAL A 95 -5.99 -12.59 21.01
C VAL A 95 -5.12 -12.05 22.15
N PRO A 96 -4.07 -12.78 22.58
CA PRO A 96 -3.10 -12.27 23.54
C PRO A 96 -2.51 -10.95 23.02
N ASP A 97 -2.22 -10.03 23.95
CA ASP A 97 -1.67 -8.73 23.56
C ASP A 97 -0.39 -8.92 22.72
N ARG A 98 -0.32 -8.23 21.59
CA ARG A 98 0.81 -8.31 20.66
C ARG A 98 1.88 -7.27 20.94
N GLY A 99 1.69 -6.46 22.00
CA GLY A 99 2.57 -5.35 22.33
C GLY A 99 2.60 -4.28 21.24
N GLY A 100 3.50 -3.32 21.37
CA GLY A 100 3.65 -2.23 20.40
C GLY A 100 2.67 -1.09 20.62
N ARG A 101 1.99 -1.04 21.78
CA ARG A 101 1.26 0.17 22.16
C ARG A 101 2.27 1.29 22.32
N ALA A 102 1.96 2.46 21.78
CA ALA A 102 2.87 3.61 21.80
C ALA A 102 3.30 4.02 23.23
N ASN A 103 2.51 3.67 24.24
CA ASN A 103 2.78 3.91 25.66
C ASN A 103 3.60 2.80 26.35
N GLU A 104 3.86 1.67 25.70
CA GLU A 104 4.66 0.54 26.23
C GLU A 104 6.12 0.57 25.73
N SER A 105 6.44 1.49 24.81
CA SER A 105 7.80 1.69 24.30
C SER A 105 8.71 2.31 25.37
N TYR A 106 9.48 1.47 26.08
CA TYR A 106 10.53 1.88 27.03
C TYR A 106 11.83 2.38 26.36
N PHE A 107 11.81 2.74 25.08
CA PHE A 107 12.97 3.37 24.49
C PHE A 107 13.16 4.72 25.19
N GLN A 108 14.23 4.84 25.98
CA GLN A 108 14.71 6.13 26.45
C GLN A 108 14.78 7.02 25.22
N ARG A 109 13.90 8.02 25.16
CA ARG A 109 13.96 9.01 24.09
C ARG A 109 15.33 9.64 24.21
N GLU A 110 16.18 9.44 23.21
CA GLU A 110 17.49 10.08 23.16
C GLU A 110 17.30 11.59 23.36
N SER A 111 18.12 12.17 24.24
CA SER A 111 18.12 13.62 24.38
C SER A 111 18.57 14.27 23.08
N PHE A 112 18.11 15.50 22.79
CA PHE A 112 18.57 16.28 21.65
C PHE A 112 20.11 16.35 21.56
N GLY A 113 20.82 16.37 22.69
CA GLY A 113 22.28 16.35 22.72
C GLY A 113 22.90 15.03 22.21
N GLN A 114 22.31 13.88 22.54
CA GLN A 114 22.76 12.58 22.05
C GLN A 114 22.54 12.45 20.54
N GLN A 115 21.41 12.94 20.04
CA GLN A 115 21.12 12.94 18.60
C GLN A 115 22.12 13.79 17.80
N GLN A 116 22.60 14.92 18.35
CA GLN A 116 23.62 15.74 17.70
C GLN A 116 24.98 15.02 17.65
N GLN A 117 25.37 14.32 18.72
CA GLN A 117 26.62 13.55 18.76
C GLN A 117 26.60 12.40 17.74
N ILE A 118 25.49 11.68 17.63
CA ILE A 118 25.32 10.59 16.65
C ILE A 118 25.43 11.15 15.22
N LYS A 119 24.75 12.26 14.93
CA LYS A 119 24.84 12.93 13.61
C LYS A 119 26.27 13.36 13.28
N GLN A 120 26.99 13.98 14.22
CA GLN A 120 28.38 14.40 14.01
C GLN A 120 29.31 13.19 13.79
N ALA A 121 29.09 12.10 14.53
CA ALA A 121 29.87 10.87 14.36
C ALA A 121 29.62 10.19 13.00
N ASP A 122 28.38 10.16 12.53
CA ASP A 122 28.02 9.62 11.21
C ASP A 122 28.54 10.51 10.06
N GLU A 123 28.51 11.83 10.22
CA GLU A 123 29.12 12.78 9.29
C GLU A 123 30.64 12.59 9.21
N ALA A 124 31.33 12.40 10.35
CA ALA A 124 32.75 12.12 10.39
C ALA A 124 33.10 10.77 9.72
N ARG A 125 32.28 9.74 9.90
CA ARG A 125 32.45 8.43 9.24
C ARG A 125 32.22 8.51 7.74
N ARG A 126 31.27 9.33 7.27
CA ARG A 126 31.04 9.58 5.84
C ARG A 126 32.14 10.43 5.21
N ALA A 127 32.70 11.38 5.94
CA ALA A 127 33.83 12.20 5.47
C ALA A 127 35.12 11.38 5.29
N GLY A 128 35.32 10.31 6.07
CA GLY A 128 36.47 9.40 5.93
C GLY A 128 36.38 8.40 4.76
N ALA A 129 35.21 8.24 4.12
CA ALA A 129 35.00 7.28 3.02
C ALA A 129 35.24 7.86 1.62
N ALA A 130 35.65 9.13 1.52
CA ALA A 130 36.00 9.81 0.27
C ALA A 130 37.53 10.00 0.14
N GLY A 131 38.31 8.95 0.42
CA GLY A 131 39.76 8.89 0.21
C GLY A 131 40.09 7.91 -0.91
N GLY A 132 40.32 8.44 -2.12
CA GLY A 132 40.43 7.69 -3.37
C GLY A 132 41.53 6.62 -3.42
N GLY A 133 41.17 5.47 -3.96
CA GLY A 133 42.13 4.48 -4.47
C GLY A 133 42.75 4.97 -5.78
N LYS A 134 44.08 5.06 -5.84
CA LYS A 134 44.86 5.13 -7.08
C LYS A 134 46.33 4.74 -6.85
N GLY A 135 46.80 3.76 -7.62
CA GLY A 135 48.21 3.35 -7.75
C GLY A 135 48.39 1.89 -7.34
N GLY A 136 48.85 0.96 -8.15
CA GLY A 136 49.57 1.01 -9.42
C GLY A 136 50.29 -0.33 -9.54
N GLY A 137 49.63 -1.36 -10.04
CA GLY A 137 50.20 -2.70 -10.20
C GLY A 137 51.09 -2.76 -11.43
N LYS A 138 52.38 -2.48 -11.25
CA LYS A 138 53.43 -2.64 -12.25
C LYS A 138 53.74 -4.13 -12.40
N GLY A 139 53.70 -4.63 -13.65
CA GLY A 139 54.13 -5.97 -14.00
C GLY A 139 55.61 -6.23 -13.69
N GLY A 140 55.95 -7.49 -13.49
CA GLY A 140 57.32 -7.98 -13.35
C GLY A 140 57.31 -9.50 -13.19
N GLY A 141 57.89 -10.20 -14.15
CA GLY A 141 57.84 -11.65 -14.30
C GLY A 141 58.55 -12.44 -13.20
N GLY A 142 58.17 -13.71 -13.09
CA GLY A 142 58.80 -14.73 -12.26
C GLY A 142 58.67 -16.10 -12.91
N LYS A 143 59.79 -16.61 -13.40
CA LYS A 143 60.02 -17.90 -14.07
C LYS A 143 60.21 -19.00 -13.00
N GLY A 144 59.72 -20.22 -13.29
CA GLY A 144 60.01 -21.47 -12.56
C GLY A 144 58.71 -22.21 -12.25
N GLY A 145 58.45 -23.44 -12.70
CA GLY A 145 59.33 -24.57 -12.96
C GLY A 145 59.15 -25.58 -11.82
N GLY A 146 58.69 -26.80 -12.10
CA GLY A 146 58.74 -27.90 -11.11
C GLY A 146 57.53 -28.83 -11.12
N SER A 147 57.70 -29.94 -11.84
CA SER A 147 57.21 -31.31 -11.59
C SER A 147 56.58 -31.63 -10.23
N GLY A 148 55.51 -32.43 -10.28
CA GLY A 148 54.91 -33.19 -9.19
C GLY A 148 53.66 -33.89 -9.67
#